data_AF-A0A5N5P2U5-F1
#
_entry.id   AF-A0A5N5P2U5-F1
#
_cell.length_a   1.000
_cell.length_b   1.000
_cell.length_c   1.000
_cell.angle_alpha   90.00
_cell.angle_beta   90.00
_cell.angle_gamma   90.00
#
_symmetry.space_group_name_H-M   'P 1'
#
loop_
_entity.id
_entity.type
_entity.pdbx_description
1 polymer ?
#
loop_
_entity_poly.entity_id
_entity_poly.type
_entity_poly.pdbx_seq_one_letter_code
_entity_poly.pdbx_strand_id
1 'polypeptide(L)'
;MSLTIPSNLSMLKPKLGVSQMTPLKPRSMIVCSASQTPPTQEKSSPPPLQAFSAALALSSILLSAPLPAVADISGLTPCKDSKQFAKREKQQIKKLESSLKLYAPDSAPALAIKATVEKTKRRFDNYGKQGLLCGSDGLPHLIVSGDQRHWGEFITPGILFLYIAGWIGWVGRSYLIAISDEKKPAMKEIIIDVPLATGLIFRGFSWPVAAYREFVNGDLVVKDV
;
A
#
# COMPACT_ATOMS: atom_id res chain seq x y z
N MET A 1 -51.37 33.95 4.03
CA MET A 1 -50.32 34.96 4.28
C MET A 1 -49.01 34.37 3.80
N SER A 2 -48.49 34.91 2.71
CA SER A 2 -47.26 34.49 2.04
C SER A 2 -46.05 34.69 2.95
N LEU A 3 -45.20 33.67 3.07
CA LEU A 3 -43.83 33.84 3.56
C LEU A 3 -42.89 33.42 2.44
N THR A 4 -42.50 34.43 1.69
CA THR A 4 -41.50 34.45 0.62
C THR A 4 -40.11 34.16 1.19
N ILE A 5 -39.44 33.17 0.59
CA ILE A 5 -38.02 32.87 0.77
C ILE A 5 -37.22 33.90 -0.06
N PRO A 6 -36.32 34.72 0.51
CA PRO A 6 -35.52 35.63 -0.29
C PRO A 6 -34.34 34.90 -0.94
N SER A 7 -34.39 34.82 -2.27
CA SER A 7 -33.27 34.53 -3.16
C SER A 7 -32.17 35.58 -3.02
N ASN A 8 -30.96 35.16 -2.62
CA ASN A 8 -29.74 35.95 -2.79
C ASN A 8 -28.59 35.03 -3.22
N LEU A 9 -28.65 34.61 -4.49
CA LEU A 9 -27.54 34.00 -5.22
C LEU A 9 -26.67 35.12 -5.80
N SER A 10 -25.66 35.56 -5.04
CA SER A 10 -24.59 36.39 -5.59
C SER A 10 -23.51 35.49 -6.21
N MET A 11 -23.51 35.45 -7.54
CA MET A 11 -22.44 34.88 -8.37
C MET A 11 -21.10 35.57 -8.08
N LEU A 12 -20.14 34.85 -7.48
CA LEU A 12 -18.73 35.18 -7.61
C LEU A 12 -18.15 34.46 -8.84
N LYS A 13 -17.78 35.23 -9.85
CA LYS A 13 -16.96 34.80 -10.99
C LYS A 13 -15.51 34.59 -10.54
N PRO A 14 -14.90 33.41 -10.77
CA PRO A 14 -13.45 33.29 -10.76
C PRO A 14 -12.89 33.76 -12.10
N LYS A 15 -11.99 34.74 -12.05
CA LYS A 15 -11.23 35.27 -13.18
C LYS A 15 -10.10 34.27 -13.51
N LEU A 16 -10.25 33.47 -14.55
CA LEU A 16 -9.15 32.64 -15.08
C LEU A 16 -8.09 33.56 -15.70
N GLY A 17 -6.99 33.77 -14.98
CA GLY A 17 -5.74 34.28 -15.54
C GLY A 17 -4.95 33.13 -16.15
N VAL A 18 -4.89 33.08 -17.47
CA VAL A 18 -4.03 32.17 -18.22
C VAL A 18 -2.60 32.71 -18.13
N SER A 19 -1.75 32.07 -17.31
CA SER A 19 -0.29 32.22 -17.42
C SER A 19 0.24 31.17 -18.39
N GLN A 20 0.88 31.64 -19.46
CA GLN A 20 1.57 30.84 -20.46
C GLN A 20 2.62 29.93 -19.80
N MET A 21 2.49 28.62 -20.01
CA MET A 21 3.55 27.65 -19.71
C MET A 21 4.57 27.66 -20.86
N THR A 22 5.80 28.06 -20.57
CA THR A 22 6.96 27.85 -21.44
C THR A 22 7.43 26.40 -21.36
N PRO A 23 7.68 25.69 -22.48
CA PRO A 23 8.16 24.32 -22.42
C PRO A 23 9.64 24.26 -22.02
N LEU A 24 9.93 23.68 -20.85
CA LEU A 24 11.28 23.30 -20.45
C LEU A 24 11.68 21.98 -21.13
N LYS A 25 12.76 22.08 -21.88
CA LYS A 25 13.43 21.07 -22.71
C LYS A 25 13.97 19.90 -21.87
N PRO A 26 13.68 18.63 -22.19
CA PRO A 26 14.36 17.50 -21.55
C PRO A 26 15.77 17.32 -22.11
N ARG A 27 16.79 17.38 -21.23
CA ARG A 27 18.15 16.93 -21.52
C ARG A 27 18.18 15.41 -21.50
N SER A 28 18.21 14.81 -22.68
CA SER A 28 18.64 13.42 -22.88
C SER A 28 20.17 13.38 -22.88
N MET A 29 20.78 12.70 -21.91
CA MET A 29 22.17 12.23 -22.02
C MET A 29 22.13 10.79 -22.49
N ILE A 30 22.30 10.59 -23.79
CA ILE A 30 22.68 9.31 -24.38
C ILE A 30 24.02 9.58 -25.07
N VAL A 31 25.07 9.00 -24.51
CA VAL A 31 26.39 8.91 -25.15
C VAL A 31 26.59 7.46 -25.54
N CYS A 32 26.52 7.18 -26.84
CA CYS A 32 27.14 6.03 -27.47
C CYS A 32 27.65 6.51 -28.83
N SER A 33 28.97 6.68 -28.92
CA SER A 33 29.66 7.01 -30.16
C SER A 33 29.67 5.79 -31.07
N ALA A 34 29.28 6.01 -32.32
CA ALA A 34 29.33 5.03 -33.39
C ALA A 34 30.75 4.92 -33.97
N SER A 35 31.13 3.73 -34.42
CA SER A 35 31.96 3.56 -35.64
C SER A 35 31.93 2.10 -36.13
N GLN A 36 31.11 1.91 -37.17
CA GLN A 36 31.29 1.15 -38.41
C GLN A 36 32.36 0.03 -38.51
N THR A 37 31.92 -1.10 -39.06
CA THR A 37 32.70 -2.09 -39.86
C THR A 37 32.18 -2.04 -41.32
N PRO A 38 32.80 -2.66 -42.36
CA PRO A 38 34.16 -3.19 -42.62
C PRO A 38 34.72 -2.71 -44.01
N PRO A 39 35.84 -3.26 -44.59
CA PRO A 39 35.75 -4.45 -45.45
C PRO A 39 36.98 -5.42 -45.50
N THR A 40 36.66 -6.70 -45.67
CA THR A 40 37.23 -7.80 -46.52
C THR A 40 38.73 -7.94 -46.84
N GLN A 41 39.34 -9.10 -46.54
CA GLN A 41 40.00 -10.01 -47.52
C GLN A 41 40.56 -11.34 -46.92
N GLU A 42 40.19 -12.45 -47.60
CA GLU A 42 40.81 -13.76 -47.88
C GLU A 42 41.83 -14.53 -46.96
N LYS A 43 41.50 -15.84 -46.80
CA LYS A 43 42.28 -17.09 -47.01
C LYS A 43 42.80 -17.97 -45.83
N SER A 44 42.43 -19.25 -45.96
CA SER A 44 43.07 -20.53 -45.54
C SER A 44 42.63 -21.24 -44.24
N SER A 45 42.11 -22.46 -44.44
CA SER A 45 41.63 -23.56 -43.55
C SER A 45 42.77 -24.34 -42.83
N PRO A 46 42.56 -25.34 -41.91
CA PRO A 46 41.34 -26.08 -41.50
C PRO A 46 41.11 -26.30 -39.94
N PRO A 47 40.00 -26.96 -39.50
CA PRO A 47 39.57 -27.19 -38.07
C PRO A 47 39.71 -28.69 -37.65
N PRO A 48 38.98 -29.35 -36.69
CA PRO A 48 37.91 -28.96 -35.72
C PRO A 48 37.95 -29.69 -34.32
N LEU A 49 36.88 -29.57 -33.51
CA LEU A 49 36.35 -30.54 -32.51
C LEU A 49 36.49 -30.26 -30.99
N GLN A 50 36.04 -29.12 -30.46
CA GLN A 50 35.69 -29.05 -29.02
C GLN A 50 34.40 -28.29 -28.66
N ALA A 51 33.69 -27.72 -29.63
CA ALA A 51 32.57 -26.81 -29.36
C ALA A 51 31.18 -27.47 -29.27
N PHE A 52 31.05 -28.79 -29.46
CA PHE A 52 29.74 -29.47 -29.49
C PHE A 52 29.32 -30.09 -28.16
N SER A 53 30.21 -30.23 -27.16
CA SER A 53 29.85 -30.78 -25.84
C SER A 53 29.21 -29.76 -24.90
N ALA A 54 29.45 -28.46 -25.08
CA ALA A 54 28.92 -27.43 -24.19
C ALA A 54 27.41 -27.17 -24.40
N ALA A 55 26.90 -27.36 -25.62
CA ALA A 55 25.49 -27.09 -25.94
C ALA A 55 24.53 -28.15 -25.37
N LEU A 56 24.95 -29.42 -25.27
CA LEU A 56 24.13 -30.49 -24.72
C LEU A 56 24.07 -30.49 -23.19
N ALA A 57 25.10 -29.97 -22.51
CA ALA A 57 25.11 -29.84 -21.05
C ALA A 57 24.23 -28.68 -20.52
N LEU A 58 23.95 -27.68 -21.37
CA LEU A 58 23.06 -26.55 -21.00
C LEU A 58 21.58 -26.88 -21.23
N SER A 59 21.25 -27.83 -22.10
CA SER A 59 19.86 -28.22 -22.36
C SER A 59 19.28 -29.17 -21.30
N SER A 60 20.13 -29.84 -20.51
CA SER A 60 19.71 -30.77 -19.44
C SER A 60 19.41 -30.09 -18.10
N ILE A 61 19.69 -28.80 -17.94
CA ILE A 61 19.43 -28.03 -16.71
C ILE A 61 18.03 -27.39 -16.70
N LEU A 62 17.32 -27.37 -17.84
CA LEU A 62 16.00 -26.71 -17.96
C LEU A 62 14.79 -27.65 -17.73
N LEU A 63 14.99 -28.95 -17.51
CA LEU A 63 13.88 -29.90 -17.33
C LEU A 63 13.50 -30.19 -15.87
N SER A 64 14.25 -29.65 -14.91
CA SER A 64 13.93 -29.73 -13.48
C SER A 64 13.46 -28.38 -12.95
N ALA A 65 12.41 -27.83 -13.55
CA ALA A 65 11.63 -26.78 -12.89
C ALA A 65 10.84 -27.45 -11.74
N PRO A 66 11.07 -27.09 -10.48
CA PRO A 66 10.19 -27.55 -9.42
C PRO A 66 8.81 -26.97 -9.69
N LEU A 67 7.78 -27.83 -9.58
CA LEU A 67 6.38 -27.38 -9.46
C LEU A 67 6.33 -26.24 -8.44
N PRO A 68 5.50 -25.19 -8.65
CA PRO A 68 5.37 -24.12 -7.67
C PRO A 68 4.96 -24.77 -6.35
N ALA A 69 5.90 -24.88 -5.42
CA ALA A 69 5.64 -25.39 -4.09
C ALA A 69 4.70 -24.38 -3.44
N VAL A 70 3.42 -24.70 -3.45
CA VAL A 70 2.46 -24.11 -2.54
C VAL A 70 2.89 -24.65 -1.18
N ALA A 71 3.75 -23.90 -0.48
CA ALA A 71 4.01 -24.22 0.90
C ALA A 71 2.67 -24.10 1.61
N ASP A 72 2.07 -25.25 1.97
CA ASP A 72 0.96 -25.33 2.90
C ASP A 72 1.49 -24.82 4.24
N ILE A 73 1.43 -23.50 4.45
CA ILE A 73 1.84 -22.88 5.70
C ILE A 73 0.89 -23.42 6.76
N SER A 74 1.42 -24.33 7.59
CA SER A 74 0.71 -24.96 8.71
C SER A 74 -0.54 -25.78 8.34
N GLY A 75 -0.64 -26.29 7.11
CA GLY A 75 -1.79 -27.09 6.66
C GLY A 75 -3.06 -26.27 6.42
N LEU A 76 -2.94 -24.95 6.25
CA LEU A 76 -4.07 -24.09 5.92
C LEU A 76 -4.31 -24.07 4.41
N THR A 77 -5.57 -24.30 4.03
CA THR A 77 -6.01 -24.26 2.63
C THR A 77 -6.43 -22.85 2.24
N PRO A 78 -6.26 -22.42 0.98
CA PRO A 78 -6.83 -21.16 0.51
C PRO A 78 -8.33 -21.06 0.80
N CYS A 79 -8.77 -19.92 1.35
CA CYS A 79 -10.18 -19.71 1.73
C CYS A 79 -11.15 -19.87 0.55
N LYS A 80 -10.69 -19.61 -0.67
CA LYS A 80 -11.46 -19.82 -1.91
C LYS A 80 -11.90 -21.28 -2.09
N ASP A 81 -11.07 -22.24 -1.68
CA ASP A 81 -11.30 -23.67 -1.92
C ASP A 81 -11.84 -24.38 -0.67
N SER A 82 -11.94 -23.68 0.46
CA SER A 82 -12.43 -24.24 1.73
C SER A 82 -13.95 -24.44 1.71
N LYS A 83 -14.36 -25.71 1.80
CA LYS A 83 -15.78 -26.10 1.94
C LYS A 83 -16.42 -25.51 3.20
N GLN A 84 -15.65 -25.33 4.28
CA GLN A 84 -16.17 -24.79 5.55
C GLN A 84 -16.42 -23.28 5.45
N PHE A 85 -15.56 -22.55 4.73
CA PHE A 85 -15.77 -21.13 4.44
C PHE A 85 -17.05 -20.89 3.62
N ALA A 86 -17.27 -21.67 2.56
CA ALA A 86 -18.50 -21.60 1.77
C ALA A 86 -19.77 -21.99 2.56
N LYS A 87 -19.66 -22.92 3.52
CA LYS A 87 -20.78 -23.25 4.43
C LYS A 87 -21.14 -22.07 5.33
N ARG A 88 -20.14 -21.37 5.88
CA ARG A 88 -20.33 -20.17 6.72
C ARG A 88 -21.04 -19.06 5.96
N GLU A 89 -20.61 -18.79 4.72
CA GLU A 89 -21.24 -17.81 3.85
C GLU A 89 -22.73 -18.13 3.66
N LYS A 90 -23.05 -19.36 3.25
CA LYS A 90 -24.43 -19.81 3.05
C LYS A 90 -25.25 -19.72 4.33
N GLN A 91 -24.68 -20.04 5.49
CA GLN A 91 -25.38 -19.94 6.77
C GLN A 91 -25.70 -18.47 7.13
N GLN A 92 -24.76 -17.54 6.91
CA GLN A 92 -24.99 -16.12 7.15
C GLN A 92 -26.04 -15.53 6.20
N ILE A 93 -25.96 -15.88 4.91
CA ILE A 93 -26.95 -15.44 3.91
C ILE A 93 -28.33 -16.00 4.25
N LYS A 94 -28.44 -17.29 4.57
CA LYS A 94 -29.72 -17.90 4.98
C LYS A 94 -30.33 -17.22 6.20
N LYS A 95 -29.50 -16.84 7.20
CA LYS A 95 -29.96 -16.10 8.37
C LYS A 95 -30.53 -14.73 7.96
N LEU A 96 -29.82 -13.98 7.12
CA LEU A 96 -30.28 -12.68 6.62
C LEU A 96 -31.56 -12.80 5.76
N GLU A 97 -31.64 -13.81 4.89
CA GLU A 97 -32.83 -14.12 4.09
C GLU A 97 -34.01 -14.56 4.95
N SER A 98 -33.78 -15.30 6.03
CA SER A 98 -34.84 -15.65 6.99
C SER A 98 -35.40 -14.41 7.68
N SER A 99 -34.55 -13.43 8.03
CA SER A 99 -34.99 -12.15 8.57
C SER A 99 -35.70 -11.29 7.52
N LEU A 100 -35.29 -11.36 6.25
CA LEU A 100 -35.92 -10.61 5.16
C LEU A 100 -37.39 -11.01 4.93
N LYS A 101 -37.74 -12.27 5.17
CA LYS A 101 -39.13 -12.78 5.05
C LYS A 101 -40.11 -12.16 6.06
N LEU A 102 -39.62 -11.60 7.16
CA LEU A 102 -40.44 -10.97 8.19
C LEU A 102 -40.90 -9.55 7.80
N TYR A 103 -40.31 -8.96 6.76
CA TYR A 103 -40.55 -7.58 6.35
C TYR A 103 -41.14 -7.49 4.94
N ALA A 104 -41.96 -6.47 4.70
CA ALA A 104 -42.50 -6.19 3.38
C ALA A 104 -41.37 -5.79 2.41
N PRO A 105 -41.44 -6.18 1.12
CA PRO A 105 -40.33 -6.06 0.17
C PRO A 105 -39.92 -4.62 -0.19
N ASP A 106 -40.81 -3.66 0.07
CA ASP A 106 -40.70 -2.22 -0.16
C ASP A 106 -40.36 -1.43 1.13
N SER A 107 -40.32 -2.11 2.28
CA SER A 107 -40.00 -1.47 3.55
C SER A 107 -38.51 -1.12 3.66
N ALA A 108 -38.19 0.00 4.35
CA ALA A 108 -36.83 0.41 4.67
C ALA A 108 -35.95 -0.71 5.29
N PRO A 109 -36.43 -1.56 6.24
CA PRO A 109 -35.63 -2.67 6.76
C PRO A 109 -35.32 -3.74 5.70
N ALA A 110 -36.23 -4.01 4.75
CA ALA A 110 -35.96 -4.98 3.69
C ALA A 110 -34.83 -4.50 2.76
N LEU A 111 -34.77 -3.20 2.44
CA LEU A 111 -33.67 -2.62 1.66
C LEU A 111 -32.33 -2.70 2.42
N ALA A 112 -32.34 -2.40 3.72
CA ALA A 112 -31.14 -2.51 4.56
C ALA A 112 -30.62 -3.95 4.65
N ILE A 113 -31.51 -4.94 4.75
CA ILE A 113 -31.13 -6.36 4.78
C ILE A 113 -30.56 -6.79 3.42
N LYS A 114 -31.16 -6.38 2.29
CA LYS A 114 -30.60 -6.64 0.95
C LYS A 114 -29.19 -6.07 0.79
N ALA A 115 -28.98 -4.82 1.21
CA ALA A 115 -27.64 -4.21 1.22
C ALA A 115 -26.66 -4.96 2.14
N THR A 116 -27.13 -5.50 3.26
CA THR A 116 -26.30 -6.31 4.16
C THR A 116 -25.94 -7.67 3.54
N VAL A 117 -26.86 -8.31 2.82
CA VAL A 117 -26.59 -9.53 2.06
C VAL A 117 -25.51 -9.27 1.00
N GLU A 118 -25.62 -8.17 0.25
CA GLU A 118 -24.63 -7.80 -0.75
C GLU A 118 -23.26 -7.49 -0.13
N LYS A 119 -23.22 -6.70 0.95
CA LYS A 119 -21.98 -6.44 1.70
C LYS A 119 -21.35 -7.73 2.22
N THR A 120 -22.17 -8.67 2.69
CA THR A 120 -21.69 -9.97 3.18
C THR A 120 -21.06 -10.78 2.05
N LYS A 121 -21.74 -10.92 0.91
CA LYS A 121 -21.19 -11.58 -0.28
C LYS A 121 -19.87 -10.95 -0.71
N ARG A 122 -19.84 -9.61 -0.86
CA ARG A 122 -18.63 -8.87 -1.21
C ARG A 122 -17.49 -9.10 -0.21
N ARG A 123 -17.78 -9.21 1.09
CA ARG A 123 -16.78 -9.50 2.12
C ARG A 123 -16.19 -10.90 1.95
N PHE A 124 -17.03 -11.93 1.77
CA PHE A 124 -16.56 -13.30 1.54
C PHE A 124 -15.78 -13.41 0.23
N ASP A 125 -16.21 -12.74 -0.84
CA ASP A 125 -15.49 -12.65 -2.12
C ASP A 125 -14.12 -11.99 -1.97
N ASN A 126 -14.04 -10.88 -1.22
CA ASN A 126 -12.78 -10.18 -0.97
C ASN A 126 -11.80 -11.08 -0.21
N TYR A 127 -12.25 -11.76 0.84
CA TYR A 127 -11.42 -12.69 1.60
C TYR A 127 -10.94 -13.89 0.77
N GLY A 128 -11.78 -14.40 -0.14
CA GLY A 128 -11.38 -15.44 -1.09
C GLY A 128 -10.39 -14.96 -2.16
N LYS A 129 -10.46 -13.69 -2.57
CA LYS A 129 -9.55 -13.09 -3.58
C LYS A 129 -8.22 -12.63 -3.01
N GLN A 130 -8.18 -12.22 -1.74
CA GLN A 130 -6.98 -11.75 -1.05
C GLN A 130 -5.97 -12.87 -0.76
N GLY A 131 -6.29 -14.11 -1.12
CA GLY A 131 -5.40 -15.25 -0.91
C GLY A 131 -5.29 -15.69 0.55
N LEU A 132 -6.24 -15.26 1.40
CA LEU A 132 -6.25 -15.61 2.82
C LEU A 132 -6.31 -17.12 2.99
N LEU A 133 -5.60 -17.62 4.00
CA LEU A 133 -5.53 -19.03 4.33
C LEU A 133 -6.56 -19.35 5.42
N CYS A 134 -7.38 -20.37 5.18
CA CYS A 134 -8.43 -20.80 6.09
C CYS A 134 -8.05 -22.11 6.79
N GLY A 135 -8.23 -22.17 8.11
CA GLY A 135 -8.09 -23.38 8.90
C GLY A 135 -9.30 -24.34 8.77
N SER A 136 -9.30 -25.40 9.59
CA SER A 136 -10.40 -26.38 9.67
C SER A 136 -11.76 -25.77 10.02
N ASP A 137 -11.76 -24.62 10.70
CA ASP A 137 -12.98 -23.92 11.11
C ASP A 137 -13.64 -23.10 9.99
N GLY A 138 -12.94 -22.96 8.86
CA GLY A 138 -13.36 -22.11 7.73
C GLY A 138 -13.29 -20.62 8.05
N LEU A 139 -12.41 -20.21 8.96
CA LEU A 139 -12.13 -18.81 9.27
C LEU A 139 -10.78 -18.41 8.66
N PRO A 140 -10.65 -17.20 8.06
CA PRO A 140 -9.38 -16.70 7.58
C PRO A 140 -8.40 -16.46 8.72
N HIS A 141 -7.21 -17.04 8.61
CA HIS A 141 -6.08 -16.81 9.51
C HIS A 141 -5.05 -15.94 8.79
N LEU A 142 -4.33 -15.12 9.56
CA LEU A 142 -3.29 -14.24 9.05
C LEU A 142 -1.91 -14.86 9.33
N ILE A 143 -1.01 -14.79 8.35
CA ILE A 143 0.37 -15.24 8.47
C ILE A 143 1.29 -14.02 8.66
N VAL A 144 1.89 -13.92 9.84
CA VAL A 144 2.80 -12.83 10.20
C VAL A 144 4.28 -13.15 9.97
N SER A 145 4.59 -14.31 9.37
CA SER A 145 5.98 -14.81 9.21
C SER A 145 6.83 -14.04 8.20
N GLY A 146 6.29 -13.04 7.51
CA GLY A 146 7.04 -12.26 6.50
C GLY A 146 7.22 -12.98 5.17
N ASP A 147 6.38 -13.97 4.84
CA ASP A 147 6.34 -14.58 3.51
C ASP A 147 5.79 -13.59 2.47
N GLN A 148 6.48 -13.44 1.34
CA GLN A 148 6.18 -12.47 0.27
C GLN A 148 4.72 -12.53 -0.20
N ARG A 149 4.13 -13.73 -0.25
CA ARG A 149 2.75 -13.95 -0.70
C ARG A 149 1.69 -13.37 0.26
N HIS A 150 2.05 -13.18 1.53
CA HIS A 150 1.17 -12.73 2.60
C HIS A 150 1.63 -11.37 3.19
N TRP A 151 2.54 -10.64 2.53
CA TRP A 151 3.00 -9.31 2.98
C TRP A 151 1.88 -8.27 3.08
N GLY A 152 0.80 -8.44 2.31
CA GLY A 152 -0.39 -7.59 2.39
C GLY A 152 -1.17 -7.74 3.71
N GLU A 153 -1.00 -8.86 4.42
CA GLU A 153 -1.76 -9.16 5.63
C GLU A 153 -1.23 -8.42 6.87
N PHE A 154 0.10 -8.34 7.01
CA PHE A 154 0.72 -7.76 8.22
C PHE A 154 1.83 -6.75 7.94
N ILE A 155 2.74 -7.03 7.01
CA ILE A 155 3.91 -6.16 6.77
C ILE A 155 3.50 -4.81 6.20
N THR A 156 2.64 -4.80 5.17
CA THR A 156 2.16 -3.56 4.55
C THR A 156 1.39 -2.66 5.54
N PRO A 157 0.36 -3.16 6.25
CA PRO A 157 -0.32 -2.35 7.26
C PRO A 157 0.57 -2.03 8.47
N GLY A 158 1.54 -2.89 8.82
CA GLY A 158 2.49 -2.67 9.91
C GLY A 158 3.48 -1.54 9.63
N ILE A 159 4.08 -1.50 8.44
CA ILE A 159 4.94 -0.40 8.00
C ILE A 159 4.14 0.90 7.91
N LEU A 160 2.91 0.84 7.38
CA LEU A 160 2.02 2.00 7.36
C LEU A 160 1.73 2.53 8.76
N PHE A 161 1.46 1.64 9.72
CA PHE A 161 1.26 2.00 11.12
C PHE A 161 2.51 2.66 11.72
N LEU A 162 3.69 2.04 11.58
CA LEU A 162 4.95 2.61 12.08
C LEU A 162 5.27 3.95 11.44
N TYR A 163 4.94 4.13 10.15
CA TYR A 163 5.12 5.40 9.46
C TYR A 163 4.25 6.51 10.05
N ILE A 164 2.98 6.23 10.31
CA ILE A 164 2.04 7.20 10.90
C ILE A 164 2.42 7.48 12.36
N ALA A 165 2.72 6.45 13.15
CA ALA A 165 3.12 6.59 14.55
C ALA A 165 4.44 7.38 14.68
N GLY A 166 5.42 7.06 13.84
CA GLY A 166 6.70 7.78 13.78
C GLY A 166 6.53 9.23 13.33
N TRP A 167 5.64 9.51 12.39
CA TRP A 167 5.32 10.89 12.00
C TRP A 167 4.74 11.68 13.18
N ILE A 168 3.74 11.13 13.87
CA ILE A 168 3.12 11.78 15.04
C ILE A 168 4.16 12.04 16.13
N GLY A 169 4.97 11.02 16.46
CA GLY A 169 6.03 11.15 17.46
C GLY A 169 7.10 12.18 17.08
N TRP A 170 7.51 12.20 15.81
CA TRP A 170 8.51 13.13 15.31
C TRP A 170 8.04 14.58 15.35
N VAL A 171 6.80 14.84 14.96
CA VAL A 171 6.20 16.18 15.01
C VAL A 171 6.06 16.64 16.47
N GLY A 172 5.62 15.74 17.35
CA GLY A 172 5.53 16.01 18.79
C GLY A 172 6.89 16.39 19.38
N ARG A 173 7.93 15.59 19.14
CA ARG A 173 9.31 15.90 19.56
C ARG A 173 9.79 17.24 19.00
N SER A 174 9.60 17.46 17.70
CA SER A 174 10.05 18.69 17.03
C SER A 174 9.36 19.93 17.58
N TYR A 175 8.07 19.83 17.94
CA TYR A 175 7.31 20.93 18.53
C TYR A 175 7.82 21.27 19.93
N LEU A 176 8.03 20.25 20.78
CA LEU A 176 8.57 20.44 22.13
C LEU A 176 9.97 21.07 22.13
N ILE A 177 10.85 20.67 21.20
CA ILE A 177 12.18 21.29 21.02
C ILE A 177 12.06 22.73 20.52
N ALA A 178 11.13 23.03 19.62
CA ALA A 178 10.98 24.39 19.10
C ALA A 178 10.46 25.40 20.15
N ILE A 179 9.66 24.95 21.11
CA ILE A 179 9.13 25.80 22.18
C ILE A 179 10.01 25.84 23.43
N SER A 180 11.01 24.95 23.57
CA SER A 180 11.84 24.87 24.78
C SER A 180 12.66 26.12 25.03
N ASP A 181 13.01 26.85 23.97
CA ASP A 181 13.80 28.09 24.04
C ASP A 181 12.96 29.34 24.34
N GLU A 182 11.62 29.21 24.40
CA GLU A 182 10.75 30.33 24.76
C GLU A 182 10.77 30.63 26.27
N LYS A 183 10.43 31.88 26.63
CA LYS A 183 10.42 32.34 28.03
C LYS A 183 9.44 31.56 28.93
N LYS A 184 8.40 30.96 28.35
CA LYS A 184 7.33 30.24 29.08
C LYS A 184 6.82 29.04 28.25
N PRO A 185 7.60 27.95 28.13
CA PRO A 185 7.27 26.80 27.27
C PRO A 185 5.93 26.15 27.66
N ALA A 186 5.65 26.04 28.96
CA ALA A 186 4.41 25.46 29.48
C ALA A 186 3.13 26.19 29.00
N MET A 187 3.20 27.49 28.66
CA MET A 187 2.03 28.18 28.11
C MET A 187 1.76 27.81 26.65
N LYS A 188 2.80 27.47 25.89
CA LYS A 188 2.72 27.01 24.48
C LYS A 188 2.35 25.54 24.34
N GLU A 189 2.37 24.78 25.44
CA GLU A 189 1.81 23.43 25.52
C GLU A 189 0.29 23.45 25.72
N ILE A 190 -0.21 24.38 26.55
CA ILE A 190 -1.66 24.55 26.80
C ILE A 190 -2.33 25.26 25.62
N ILE A 191 -1.73 26.36 25.15
CA ILE A 191 -2.19 27.13 24.00
C ILE A 191 -1.23 26.85 22.85
N ILE A 192 -1.58 25.83 22.05
CA ILE A 192 -0.74 25.38 20.94
C ILE A 192 -0.59 26.48 19.90
N ASP A 193 0.66 26.71 19.50
CA ASP A 193 1.00 27.57 18.38
C ASP A 193 0.68 26.85 17.06
N VAL A 194 -0.58 27.00 16.61
CA VAL A 194 -1.10 26.38 15.38
C VAL A 194 -0.24 26.66 14.14
N PRO A 195 0.24 27.89 13.86
CA PRO A 195 1.06 28.13 12.68
C PRO A 195 2.42 27.44 12.76
N LEU A 196 3.07 27.41 13.93
CA LEU A 196 4.32 26.67 14.11
C LEU A 196 4.10 25.15 13.98
N ALA A 197 3.07 24.63 14.64
CA ALA A 197 2.71 23.21 14.60
C ALA A 197 2.41 22.74 13.16
N THR A 198 1.66 23.52 12.39
CA THR A 198 1.37 23.21 10.98
C THR A 198 2.65 23.14 10.13
N GLY A 199 3.59 24.07 10.35
CA GLY A 199 4.89 24.06 9.69
C GLY A 199 5.75 22.82 10.04
N LEU A 200 5.63 22.30 11.26
CA LEU A 200 6.33 21.08 11.70
C LEU A 200 5.64 19.81 11.20
N ILE A 201 4.30 19.78 11.12
CA ILE A 201 3.54 18.65 10.58
C ILE A 201 4.02 18.30 9.17
N PHE A 202 4.17 19.30 8.29
CA PHE A 202 4.65 19.07 6.92
C PHE A 202 6.11 18.59 6.86
N ARG A 203 6.98 19.03 7.78
CA ARG A 203 8.36 18.54 7.88
C ARG A 203 8.43 17.10 8.40
N GLY A 204 7.45 16.68 9.20
CA GLY A 204 7.33 15.32 9.70
C GLY A 204 7.08 14.25 8.63
N PHE A 205 6.73 14.61 7.39
CA PHE A 205 6.58 13.63 6.32
C PHE A 205 7.91 12.92 5.99
N SER A 206 9.04 13.63 6.01
CA SER A 206 10.36 13.05 5.80
C SER A 206 11.03 12.52 7.09
N TRP A 207 10.24 12.21 8.13
CA TRP A 207 10.76 11.81 9.43
C TRP A 207 11.72 10.61 9.40
N PRO A 208 11.55 9.53 8.59
CA PRO A 208 12.43 8.37 8.71
C PRO A 208 13.88 8.71 8.36
N VAL A 209 14.07 9.59 7.36
CA VAL A 209 15.41 10.03 6.93
C VAL A 209 15.98 11.04 7.93
N ALA A 210 15.16 12.00 8.38
CA ALA A 210 15.59 13.01 9.36
C ALA A 210 15.99 12.36 10.70
N ALA A 211 15.15 11.46 11.22
CA ALA A 211 15.42 10.72 12.45
C ALA A 211 16.66 9.84 12.32
N TYR A 212 16.86 9.16 11.19
CA TYR A 212 18.06 8.36 10.96
C TYR A 212 19.33 9.23 10.92
N ARG A 213 19.27 10.41 10.30
CA ARG A 213 20.40 11.36 10.30
C ARG A 213 20.71 11.89 11.70
N GLU A 214 19.71 12.33 12.46
CA GLU A 214 19.89 12.80 13.84
C GLU A 214 20.37 11.68 14.78
N PHE A 215 19.95 10.44 14.54
CA PHE A 215 20.44 9.28 15.29
C PHE A 215 21.93 9.03 15.04
N VAL A 216 22.36 9.04 13.77
CA VAL A 216 23.78 8.84 13.41
C VAL A 216 24.66 10.01 13.88
N ASN A 217 24.12 11.24 13.85
CA ASN A 217 24.83 12.43 14.33
C ASN A 217 24.90 12.51 15.86
N GLY A 218 24.05 11.76 16.58
CA GLY A 218 24.00 11.77 18.04
C GLY A 218 23.13 12.87 18.64
N ASP A 219 22.31 13.56 17.84
CA ASP A 219 21.40 14.63 18.28
C ASP A 219 20.03 14.08 18.74
N LEU A 220 19.75 12.80 18.48
CA LEU A 220 18.48 12.17 18.87
C LEU A 220 18.39 11.89 20.38
N VAL A 221 19.52 11.55 21.00
CA VAL A 221 19.61 11.13 22.41
C VAL A 221 20.46 12.11 23.20
N VAL A 222 20.04 12.39 24.43
CA VAL A 222 20.87 13.14 25.38
C VAL A 222 21.97 12.19 25.86
N LYS A 223 23.21 12.69 25.97
CA LYS A 223 24.28 11.93 26.62
C LYS A 223 24.00 11.93 28.11
N ASP A 224 23.80 10.75 28.68
CA ASP A 224 23.83 10.59 30.13
C ASP A 224 25.23 10.93 30.61
N VAL A 225 25.28 11.72 31.69
CA VAL A 225 26.51 12.19 32.36
C VAL A 225 27.34 11.01 32.83
#